data_AF-A0A4S0RBV5-F1
#
_entry.id   AF-A0A4S0RBV5-F1
#
_cell.length_a   1.000
_cell.length_b   1.000
_cell.length_c   1.000
_cell.angle_alpha   90.00
_cell.angle_beta   90.00
_cell.angle_gamma   90.00
#
_symmetry.space_group_name_H-M   'P 1'
#
loop_
_entity.id
_entity.type
_entity.pdbx_description
1 polymer ?
#
loop_
_entity_poly.entity_id
_entity_poly.type
_entity_poly.pdbx_seq_one_letter_code
_entity_poly.pdbx_strand_id
1 'polypeptide(L)'
;KLTDGSVAPGLDPYGADDAIGALNTAFVADGYFVDIADGTQLEKPIELQNLQSGGQAHVRLLTRVGAGAKAIIVERQAGEGGDALISSVSQLVLDEGAEVTWLIVQEQPDTATHLAQFKAHIGKDAK
;
A
#
# COMPACT_ATOMS: atom_id res chain seq x y z
N LYS A 1 7.94 9.17 -0.76
CA LYS A 1 9.08 8.23 -0.64
C LYS A 1 9.52 8.21 0.82
N LEU A 2 9.80 7.05 1.39
CA LEU A 2 10.01 6.85 2.84
C LEU A 2 11.41 7.30 3.33
N THR A 3 12.01 8.30 2.69
CA THR A 3 13.45 8.62 2.80
C THR A 3 13.83 9.43 4.04
N ASP A 4 12.87 10.04 4.74
CA ASP A 4 13.12 10.91 5.90
C ASP A 4 12.79 10.27 7.25
N GLY A 5 12.31 9.02 7.26
CA GLY A 5 11.99 8.26 8.47
C GLY A 5 10.75 8.73 9.23
N SER A 6 10.00 9.73 8.72
CA SER A 6 8.80 10.28 9.38
C SER A 6 7.70 9.24 9.64
N VAL A 7 7.69 8.16 8.87
CA VAL A 7 6.70 7.09 8.90
C VAL A 7 7.16 5.84 9.67
N ALA A 8 8.38 5.84 10.24
CA ALA A 8 8.95 4.68 10.93
C ALA A 8 8.02 4.07 12.01
N PRO A 9 7.29 4.87 12.83
CA PRO A 9 6.34 4.31 13.81
C PRO A 9 5.18 3.52 13.20
N GLY A 10 4.88 3.72 11.91
CA GLY A 10 3.82 3.00 11.19
C GLY A 10 4.28 1.71 10.52
N LEU A 11 5.57 1.36 10.62
CA LEU A 11 6.15 0.20 9.95
C LEU A 11 6.13 -1.06 10.81
N ASP A 12 5.78 -0.97 12.09
CA ASP A 12 5.82 -2.10 13.00
C ASP A 12 4.93 -3.26 12.53
N PRO A 13 5.34 -4.52 12.78
CA PRO A 13 4.46 -5.67 12.63
C PRO A 13 3.29 -5.56 13.60
N TYR A 14 2.14 -6.09 13.21
CA TYR A 14 0.91 -5.92 14.01
C TYR A 14 0.75 -6.94 15.13
N GLY A 15 1.54 -8.02 15.09
CA GLY A 15 1.51 -9.12 16.03
C GLY A 15 2.69 -10.05 15.80
N ALA A 16 2.94 -10.95 16.74
CA ALA A 16 4.04 -11.93 16.64
C ALA A 16 3.83 -12.94 15.50
N ASP A 17 2.61 -13.06 15.00
CA ASP A 17 2.16 -13.91 13.90
C ASP A 17 2.17 -13.19 12.53
N ASP A 18 2.54 -11.91 12.49
CA ASP A 18 2.57 -11.11 11.26
C ASP A 18 3.88 -11.34 10.47
N ALA A 19 4.02 -12.53 9.88
CA ALA A 19 5.22 -12.90 9.13
C ALA A 19 5.49 -11.98 7.91
N ILE A 20 4.43 -11.57 7.20
CA ILE A 20 4.53 -10.66 6.05
C ILE A 20 4.95 -9.27 6.53
N GLY A 21 4.31 -8.77 7.59
CA GLY A 21 4.69 -7.52 8.24
C GLY A 21 6.14 -7.54 8.70
N ALA A 22 6.57 -8.58 9.41
CA ALA A 22 7.95 -8.72 9.88
C ALA A 22 8.98 -8.73 8.75
N LEU A 23 8.73 -9.50 7.68
CA LEU A 23 9.58 -9.49 6.47
C LEU A 23 9.65 -8.09 5.87
N ASN A 24 8.50 -7.44 5.70
CA ASN A 24 8.42 -6.11 5.12
C ASN A 24 9.12 -5.07 6.00
N THR A 25 8.88 -5.04 7.31
CA THR A 25 9.55 -4.12 8.25
C THR A 25 11.07 -4.28 8.20
N ALA A 26 11.58 -5.50 8.06
CA ALA A 26 13.01 -5.76 8.00
C ALA A 26 13.68 -5.23 6.72
N PHE A 27 12.97 -5.21 5.58
CA PHE A 27 13.57 -4.94 4.27
C PHE A 27 12.94 -3.79 3.48
N VAL A 28 11.88 -3.14 3.98
CA VAL A 28 11.21 -2.05 3.28
C VAL A 28 12.20 -0.94 2.95
N ALA A 29 12.25 -0.60 1.67
CA ALA A 29 13.15 0.42 1.14
C ALA A 29 12.45 1.46 0.26
N ASP A 30 11.20 1.19 -0.15
CA ASP A 30 10.42 2.13 -0.95
C ASP A 30 8.94 2.14 -0.56
N GLY A 31 8.20 3.11 -1.10
CA GLY A 31 6.80 3.28 -0.81
C GLY A 31 6.31 4.72 -0.94
N TYR A 32 5.00 4.85 -0.75
CA TYR A 32 4.29 6.12 -0.82
C TYR A 32 3.50 6.36 0.46
N PHE A 33 3.50 7.62 0.89
CA PHE A 33 2.51 8.14 1.81
C PHE A 33 1.58 9.04 1.00
N VAL A 34 0.29 8.70 0.97
CA VAL A 34 -0.75 9.43 0.26
C VAL A 34 -1.72 9.99 1.29
N ASP A 35 -1.87 11.31 1.31
CA ASP A 35 -2.82 11.98 2.19
C ASP A 35 -3.83 12.76 1.34
N ILE A 36 -5.08 12.29 1.32
CA ILE A 36 -6.19 12.95 0.62
C ILE A 36 -6.94 13.79 1.64
N ALA A 37 -6.93 15.11 1.46
CA ALA A 37 -7.57 16.04 2.39
C ALA A 37 -9.09 15.86 2.46
N ASP A 38 -9.68 16.27 3.59
CA ASP A 38 -11.12 16.22 3.86
C ASP A 38 -11.95 16.83 2.73
N GLY A 39 -13.09 16.20 2.42
CA GLY A 39 -14.04 16.64 1.40
C GLY A 39 -13.55 16.55 -0.05
N THR A 40 -12.29 16.16 -0.30
CA THR A 40 -11.72 16.08 -1.64
C THR A 40 -12.48 15.07 -2.50
N GLN A 41 -12.95 15.49 -3.67
CA GLN A 41 -13.60 14.63 -4.66
C GLN A 41 -12.66 14.42 -5.85
N LEU A 42 -11.92 13.31 -5.87
CA LEU A 42 -11.03 13.01 -6.99
C LEU A 42 -11.81 12.46 -8.18
N GLU A 43 -11.78 13.19 -9.29
CA GLU A 43 -12.41 12.75 -10.55
C GLU A 43 -11.61 11.66 -11.27
N LYS A 44 -10.30 11.57 -11.01
CA LYS A 44 -9.38 10.63 -11.66
C LYS A 44 -8.71 9.72 -10.63
N PRO A 45 -8.43 8.45 -10.98
CA PRO A 45 -7.71 7.55 -10.08
C PRO A 45 -6.29 8.03 -9.78
N ILE A 46 -5.82 7.73 -8.58
CA ILE A 46 -4.39 7.76 -8.23
C ILE A 46 -3.83 6.37 -8.49
N GLU A 47 -2.76 6.26 -9.28
CA GLU A 47 -2.08 4.98 -9.53
C GLU A 47 -0.74 4.93 -8.80
N LEU A 48 -0.59 3.93 -7.94
CA LEU A 48 0.62 3.60 -7.19
C LEU A 48 1.28 2.42 -7.87
N GLN A 49 2.38 2.67 -8.59
CA GLN A 49 3.08 1.65 -9.36
C GLN A 49 4.31 1.15 -8.61
N ASN A 50 4.32 -0.14 -8.31
CA ASN A 50 5.48 -0.87 -7.84
C ASN A 50 5.95 -1.75 -8.99
N LEU A 51 7.03 -1.32 -9.64
CA LEU A 51 7.63 -1.98 -10.80
C LEU A 51 8.95 -2.61 -10.39
N GLN A 52 9.13 -3.90 -10.67
CA GLN A 52 10.33 -4.67 -10.34
C GLN A 52 10.83 -5.49 -11.54
N SER A 53 12.12 -5.86 -11.55
CA SER A 53 12.75 -6.58 -12.67
C SER A 53 13.48 -7.87 -12.26
N GLY A 54 12.99 -8.56 -11.22
CA GLY A 54 13.63 -9.67 -10.52
C GLY A 54 14.25 -9.26 -9.18
N GLY A 55 14.64 -10.25 -8.36
CA GLY A 55 15.33 -10.03 -7.09
C GLY A 55 14.38 -9.77 -5.91
N GLN A 56 14.65 -8.73 -5.12
CA GLN A 56 13.89 -8.42 -3.89
C GLN A 56 13.25 -7.04 -4.02
N ALA A 57 11.94 -6.94 -3.75
CA ALA A 57 11.25 -5.65 -3.69
C ALA A 57 10.30 -5.60 -2.49
N HIS A 58 10.50 -4.62 -1.62
CA HIS A 58 9.76 -4.50 -0.37
C HIS A 58 9.22 -3.07 -0.23
N VAL A 59 7.90 -2.95 -0.33
CA VAL A 59 7.21 -1.66 -0.39
C VAL A 59 6.17 -1.51 0.72
N ARG A 60 5.98 -0.27 1.16
CA ARG A 60 4.89 0.11 2.09
C ARG A 60 4.06 1.23 1.47
N LEU A 61 2.75 1.01 1.37
CA LEU A 61 1.81 2.00 0.87
C LEU A 61 0.94 2.46 2.03
N LEU A 62 1.13 3.70 2.46
CA LEU A 62 0.37 4.30 3.55
C LEU A 62 -0.58 5.33 2.96
N THR A 63 -1.88 5.15 3.15
CA THR A 63 -2.89 6.04 2.59
C THR A 63 -3.86 6.48 3.66
N ARG A 64 -4.05 7.79 3.81
CA ARG A 64 -5.18 8.38 4.52
C ARG A 64 -6.14 9.02 3.53
N VAL A 65 -7.43 8.76 3.70
CA VAL A 65 -8.50 9.44 2.98
C VAL A 65 -9.38 10.17 3.98
N GLY A 66 -9.31 11.50 3.93
CA GLY A 66 -9.94 12.42 4.86
C GLY A 66 -11.46 12.35 4.86
N ALA A 67 -12.08 12.99 5.85
CA ALA A 67 -13.50 12.87 6.12
C ALA A 67 -14.34 13.33 4.91
N GLY A 68 -15.32 12.52 4.50
CA GLY A 68 -16.18 12.78 3.35
C GLY A 68 -15.46 12.85 1.99
N ALA A 69 -14.17 12.49 1.91
CA ALA A 69 -13.44 12.48 0.65
C ALA A 69 -13.77 11.24 -0.18
N LYS A 70 -13.64 11.35 -1.50
CA LYS A 70 -13.88 10.27 -2.46
C LYS A 70 -12.69 10.07 -3.39
N ALA A 71 -12.23 8.83 -3.51
CA ALA A 71 -11.09 8.49 -4.35
C ALA A 71 -11.18 7.09 -4.96
N ILE A 72 -10.49 6.93 -6.09
CA ILE A 72 -10.14 5.62 -6.66
C ILE A 72 -8.64 5.49 -6.59
N ILE A 73 -8.15 4.38 -6.04
CA ILE A 73 -6.72 4.10 -5.93
C ILE A 73 -6.44 2.78 -6.64
N VAL A 74 -5.49 2.81 -7.56
CA VAL A 74 -4.99 1.64 -8.28
C VAL A 74 -3.60 1.31 -7.73
N GLU A 75 -3.49 0.23 -6.98
CA GLU A 75 -2.22 -0.38 -6.60
C GLU A 75 -1.79 -1.35 -7.70
N ARG A 76 -0.77 -0.98 -8.48
CA ARG A 76 -0.18 -1.85 -9.50
C ARG A 76 1.08 -2.51 -8.97
N GLN A 77 1.08 -3.83 -8.98
CA GLN A 77 2.19 -4.69 -8.61
C GLN A 77 2.63 -5.41 -9.88
N ALA A 78 3.57 -4.83 -10.62
CA ALA A 78 3.98 -5.34 -11.91
C ALA A 78 5.49 -5.62 -11.95
N GLY A 79 5.90 -6.53 -12.82
CA GLY A 79 7.32 -6.73 -13.04
C GLY A 79 7.65 -7.60 -14.23
N GLU A 80 8.91 -7.52 -14.64
CA GLU A 80 9.49 -8.28 -15.74
C GLU A 80 10.69 -9.08 -15.22
N GLY A 81 11.17 -10.08 -15.96
CA GLY A 81 12.35 -10.87 -15.55
C GLY A 81 12.04 -12.17 -14.80
N GLY A 82 13.01 -12.66 -14.04
CA GLY A 82 13.01 -14.01 -13.44
C GLY A 82 12.49 -14.07 -12.00
N ASP A 83 13.09 -14.92 -11.18
CA ASP A 83 12.70 -15.13 -9.78
C ASP A 83 12.71 -13.82 -8.98
N ALA A 84 11.63 -13.58 -8.24
CA ALA A 84 11.48 -12.42 -7.37
C ALA A 84 10.84 -12.81 -6.05
N LEU A 85 11.22 -12.14 -4.96
CA LEU A 85 10.50 -12.16 -3.69
C LEU A 85 10.06 -10.74 -3.36
N ILE A 86 8.76 -10.58 -3.23
CA ILE A 86 8.12 -9.28 -3.10
C ILE A 86 7.30 -9.28 -1.82
N SER A 87 7.43 -8.22 -1.03
CA SER A 87 6.49 -7.93 0.04
C SER A 87 5.84 -6.56 -0.18
N SER A 88 4.52 -6.53 -0.26
CA SER A 88 3.75 -5.29 -0.33
C SER A 88 2.82 -5.19 0.86
N VAL A 89 2.98 -4.13 1.67
CA VAL A 89 2.06 -3.86 2.78
C VAL A 89 1.34 -2.55 2.54
N SER A 90 0.03 -2.63 2.36
CA SER A 90 -0.87 -1.50 2.14
C SER A 90 -1.68 -1.21 3.40
N GLN A 91 -1.64 0.02 3.88
CA GLN A 91 -2.36 0.51 5.04
C GLN A 91 -3.27 1.66 4.62
N LEU A 92 -4.57 1.46 4.77
CA LEU A 92 -5.60 2.44 4.43
C LEU A 92 -6.28 2.92 5.71
N VAL A 93 -6.36 4.24 5.88
CA VAL A 93 -7.19 4.87 6.91
C VAL A 93 -8.27 5.67 6.20
N LEU A 94 -9.52 5.29 6.42
CA LEU A 94 -10.69 6.03 5.96
C LEU A 94 -11.27 6.80 7.14
N ASP A 95 -11.28 8.12 7.05
CA ASP A 95 -11.94 8.97 8.03
C ASP A 95 -13.47 8.96 7.82
N GLU A 96 -14.24 9.58 8.73
CA GLU A 96 -15.71 9.50 8.73
C GLU A 96 -16.32 9.88 7.36
N GLY A 97 -17.19 9.01 6.83
CA GLY A 97 -17.90 9.23 5.58
C GLY A 97 -17.05 9.19 4.30
N ALA A 98 -15.76 8.80 4.38
CA ALA A 98 -14.92 8.65 3.20
C ALA A 98 -15.37 7.49 2.29
N GLU A 99 -15.19 7.63 0.98
CA GLU A 99 -15.52 6.61 -0.04
C GLU A 99 -14.27 6.28 -0.87
N VAL A 100 -13.80 5.03 -0.81
CA VAL A 100 -12.63 4.60 -1.56
C VAL A 100 -12.89 3.32 -2.33
N THR A 101 -12.57 3.33 -3.62
CA THR A 101 -12.38 2.12 -4.39
C THR A 101 -10.89 1.81 -4.49
N TRP A 102 -10.44 0.71 -3.87
CA TRP A 102 -9.05 0.24 -3.98
C TRP A 102 -8.96 -0.97 -4.94
N LEU A 103 -8.21 -0.80 -6.03
CA LEU A 103 -8.00 -1.81 -7.05
C LEU A 103 -6.56 -2.31 -6.95
N ILE A 104 -6.37 -3.61 -6.79
CA ILE A 104 -5.04 -4.22 -6.85
C ILE A 104 -4.90 -4.94 -8.20
N VAL A 105 -3.94 -4.51 -9.01
CA VAL A 105 -3.60 -5.11 -10.30
C VAL A 105 -2.26 -5.81 -10.16
N GLN A 106 -2.24 -7.13 -10.31
CA GLN A 106 -1.01 -7.94 -10.25
C GLN A 106 -0.66 -8.47 -11.63
N GLU A 107 0.47 -8.00 -12.16
CA GLU A 107 1.00 -8.35 -13.49
C GLU A 107 2.46 -8.76 -13.34
N GLN A 108 2.70 -9.95 -12.79
CA GLN A 108 4.03 -10.45 -12.45
C GLN A 108 4.30 -11.81 -13.10
N PRO A 109 5.57 -12.20 -13.29
CA PRO A 109 5.92 -13.54 -13.76
C PRO A 109 5.48 -14.62 -12.76
N ASP A 110 5.14 -15.81 -13.26
CA ASP A 110 4.75 -16.96 -12.42
C ASP A 110 5.86 -17.42 -11.44
N THR A 111 7.10 -17.00 -11.69
CA THR A 111 8.26 -17.25 -10.84
C THR A 111 8.38 -16.27 -9.67
N ALA A 112 7.56 -15.23 -9.62
CA ALA A 112 7.56 -14.27 -8.52
C ALA A 112 6.77 -14.82 -7.31
N THR A 113 7.40 -14.76 -6.13
CA THR A 113 6.73 -14.97 -4.85
C THR A 113 6.28 -13.62 -4.30
N HIS A 114 4.98 -13.36 -4.34
CA HIS A 114 4.38 -12.12 -3.84
C HIS A 114 3.65 -12.35 -2.50
N LEU A 115 4.19 -11.77 -1.43
CA LEU A 115 3.61 -11.77 -0.09
C LEU A 115 2.97 -10.41 0.20
N ALA A 116 1.66 -10.30 -0.01
CA ALA A 116 0.93 -9.06 0.19
C ALA A 116 0.15 -9.05 1.51
N GLN A 117 0.05 -7.88 2.13
CA GLN A 117 -0.84 -7.63 3.26
C GLN A 117 -1.60 -6.31 3.03
N PHE A 118 -2.92 -6.35 3.14
CA PHE A 118 -3.77 -5.17 3.07
C PHE A 118 -4.49 -4.97 4.39
N LYS A 119 -4.43 -3.77 4.96
CA LYS A 119 -5.07 -3.41 6.22
C LYS A 119 -5.81 -2.10 6.07
N ALA A 120 -7.07 -2.09 6.50
CA ALA A 120 -7.90 -0.90 6.48
C ALA A 120 -8.44 -0.61 7.88
N HIS A 121 -8.32 0.64 8.31
CA HIS A 121 -9.13 1.22 9.36
C HIS A 121 -10.28 1.96 8.69
N ILE A 122 -11.51 1.52 8.95
CA ILE A 122 -12.71 2.07 8.32
C ILE A 122 -13.45 2.91 9.35
N GLY A 123 -13.44 4.22 9.15
CA GLY A 123 -14.16 5.19 9.96
C GLY A 123 -15.67 5.01 9.88
N LYS A 124 -16.38 5.68 10.78
CA LYS A 124 -17.84 5.67 10.80
C LYS A 124 -18.40 6.12 9.45
N ASP A 125 -19.41 5.42 8.94
CA ASP A 125 -20.08 5.72 7.66
C ASP A 125 -19.16 5.74 6.42
N ALA A 126 -17.90 5.28 6.54
CA ALA A 126 -16.96 5.13 5.42
C ALA A 126 -17.15 3.80 4.69
N LYS A 127 -16.73 3.72 3.43
CA LYS A 127 -16.88 2.54 2.57
C LYS A 127 -15.80 2.40 1.51
#